data_AF-A0A6G5AF60-F1
#
_entry.id   AF-A0A6G5AF60-F1
#
_cell.length_a   1.000
_cell.length_b   1.000
_cell.length_c   1.000
_cell.angle_alpha   90.00
_cell.angle_beta   90.00
_cell.angle_gamma   90.00
#
_symmetry.space_group_name_H-M   'P 1'
#
loop_
_entity.id
_entity.type
_entity.pdbx_description
1 polymer ?
#
loop_
_entity_poly.entity_id
_entity_poly.type
_entity_poly.pdbx_seq_one_letter_code
_entity_poly.pdbx_strand_id
1 'polypeptide(L)'
;MSFGGSTSQETIPKFKSFVSESELEEKRRKRQEEWEKVRKADDPVEAPEEEYDPRSLFERLEEQRLKKQADYEEAHKLKNMIRGLDDDEVTFLEFVDMRKQEIV
;
A
#
# COMPACT_ATOMS: atom_id res chain seq x y z
N MET A 1 -31.28 20.42 13.07
CA MET A 1 -30.19 20.78 12.12
C MET A 1 -29.48 19.48 11.78
N SER A 2 -29.58 19.03 10.52
CA SER A 2 -29.05 17.75 10.05
C SER A 2 -27.81 18.01 9.22
N PHE A 3 -26.64 17.59 9.70
CA PHE A 3 -25.41 17.56 8.91
C PHE A 3 -25.11 16.09 8.60
N GLY A 4 -25.74 15.60 7.53
CA GLY A 4 -25.39 14.31 6.94
C GLY A 4 -24.16 14.47 6.06
N GLY A 5 -22.98 14.27 6.63
CA GLY A 5 -21.73 14.14 5.88
C GLY A 5 -21.42 12.67 5.64
N SER A 6 -21.70 12.15 4.45
CA SER A 6 -21.14 10.88 3.98
C SER A 6 -19.68 11.10 3.62
N THR A 7 -18.79 11.09 4.62
CA THR A 7 -17.36 10.93 4.36
C THR A 7 -17.06 9.44 4.29
N SER A 8 -16.57 8.98 3.15
CA SER A 8 -16.09 7.62 2.94
C SER A 8 -15.15 7.27 4.09
N GLN A 9 -15.52 6.26 4.88
CA GLN A 9 -14.62 5.68 5.86
C GLN A 9 -13.47 5.02 5.10
N GLU A 10 -12.42 5.78 4.79
CA GLU A 10 -11.10 5.21 4.62
C GLU A 10 -10.77 4.49 5.93
N THR A 11 -10.69 3.16 5.86
CA THR A 11 -10.32 2.31 6.99
C THR A 11 -8.89 2.66 7.38
N ILE A 12 -8.73 3.55 8.34
CA ILE A 12 -7.45 3.87 8.97
C ILE A 12 -6.84 2.53 9.40
N PRO A 13 -5.62 2.17 8.95
CA PRO A 13 -4.99 0.92 9.35
C PRO A 13 -4.88 0.92 10.86
N LYS A 14 -5.57 -0.02 11.50
CA LYS A 14 -5.59 -0.18 12.96
C LYS A 14 -4.21 -0.71 13.38
N PHE A 15 -3.28 0.21 13.63
CA PHE A 15 -2.00 -0.14 14.23
C PHE A 15 -2.25 -0.75 15.61
N LYS A 16 -1.88 -2.02 15.80
CA LYS A 16 -1.87 -2.66 17.10
C LYS A 16 -0.78 -2.00 17.94
N SER A 17 -1.16 -1.04 18.79
CA SER A 17 -0.26 -0.28 19.65
C SER A 17 0.15 -1.05 20.91
N PHE A 18 -0.58 -2.11 21.26
CA PHE A 18 -0.30 -2.92 22.44
C PHE A 18 -0.64 -4.38 22.15
N VAL A 19 0.31 -5.29 22.42
CA VAL A 19 0.12 -6.74 22.34
C VAL A 19 -0.18 -7.22 23.76
N SER A 20 -1.30 -7.89 23.98
CA SER A 20 -1.59 -8.46 25.30
C SER A 20 -0.74 -9.70 25.55
N GLU A 21 -0.51 -10.04 26.83
CA GLU A 21 0.21 -11.27 27.24
C GLU A 21 -0.40 -12.52 26.58
N SER A 22 -1.74 -12.60 26.55
CA SER A 22 -2.46 -13.67 25.88
C SER A 22 -2.19 -13.76 24.38
N GLU A 23 -2.11 -12.62 23.67
CA GLU A 23 -1.77 -12.60 22.23
C GLU A 23 -0.32 -13.06 22.00
N LEU A 24 0.58 -12.77 22.93
CA LEU A 24 1.98 -13.15 22.86
C LEU A 24 2.17 -14.66 23.10
N GLU A 25 1.46 -15.22 24.08
CA GLU A 25 1.41 -16.66 24.34
C GLU A 25 0.79 -17.43 23.18
N GLU A 26 -0.32 -16.95 22.60
CA GLU A 26 -0.92 -17.56 21.42
C GLU A 26 0.02 -17.54 20.22
N LYS A 27 0.78 -16.46 20.03
CA LYS A 27 1.80 -16.37 18.97
C LYS A 27 2.92 -17.38 19.19
N ARG A 28 3.41 -17.53 20.43
CA ARG A 28 4.41 -18.53 20.80
C ARG A 28 3.90 -19.96 20.59
N ARG A 29 2.64 -20.24 20.97
CA ARG A 29 2.02 -21.56 20.77
C ARG A 29 1.90 -21.91 19.29
N LYS A 30 1.38 -21.01 18.45
CA LYS A 30 1.30 -21.22 17.00
C LYS A 30 2.66 -21.49 16.38
N ARG A 31 3.68 -20.73 16.81
CA ARG A 31 5.07 -20.92 16.35
C ARG A 31 5.60 -22.30 16.72
N GLN A 32 5.33 -22.77 17.94
CA GLN A 32 5.70 -24.11 18.39
C GLN A 32 4.98 -25.21 17.61
N GLU A 33 3.68 -25.07 17.37
CA GLU A 33 2.88 -26.00 16.57
C GLU A 33 3.36 -26.07 15.11
N GLU A 34 3.75 -24.93 14.53
CA GLU A 34 4.35 -24.86 13.21
C GLU A 34 5.74 -25.52 13.19
N TRP A 35 6.55 -25.24 14.21
CA TRP A 35 7.87 -25.83 14.36
C TRP A 35 7.78 -27.35 14.45
N GLU A 36 6.93 -27.90 15.31
CA GLU A 36 6.72 -29.35 15.47
C GLU A 36 6.31 -30.05 14.17
N LYS A 37 5.63 -29.37 13.25
CA LYS A 37 5.27 -29.93 11.93
C LYS A 37 6.46 -30.07 10.98
N VAL A 38 7.46 -29.20 11.08
CA VAL A 38 8.65 -29.18 10.20
C VAL A 38 9.94 -29.64 10.90
N ARG A 39 9.92 -29.80 12.22
CA ARG A 39 11.06 -30.20 13.07
C ARG A 39 11.56 -31.60 12.70
N LYS A 40 12.86 -31.73 12.49
CA LYS A 40 13.55 -33.02 12.34
C LYS A 40 14.07 -33.53 13.69
N ALA A 41 14.54 -34.78 13.72
CA ALA A 41 14.96 -35.44 14.97
C ALA A 41 16.10 -34.71 15.71
N ASP A 42 16.96 -34.01 14.97
CA ASP A 42 18.13 -33.30 15.49
C ASP A 42 17.88 -31.81 15.80
N ASP A 43 16.71 -31.29 15.42
CA ASP A 43 16.39 -29.88 15.59
C ASP A 43 15.98 -29.56 17.06
N PRO A 44 16.14 -28.31 17.54
CA PRO A 44 15.71 -27.88 18.87
C PRO A 44 14.25 -28.23 19.19
N VAL A 45 13.94 -28.52 20.45
CA VAL A 45 12.55 -28.80 20.90
C VAL A 45 11.71 -27.54 20.89
N GLU A 46 12.29 -26.41 21.31
CA GLU A 46 11.62 -25.11 21.28
C GLU A 46 11.82 -24.41 19.93
N ALA A 47 10.74 -23.83 19.41
CA ALA A 47 10.78 -23.03 18.21
C ALA A 47 11.70 -21.81 18.41
N PRO A 48 12.64 -21.55 17.49
CA PRO A 48 13.51 -20.37 17.56
C PRO A 48 12.70 -19.07 17.73
N GLU A 49 13.18 -18.17 18.58
CA GLU A 49 12.58 -16.84 18.73
C GLU A 49 12.74 -16.06 17.41
N GLU A 50 11.70 -15.31 16.99
CA GLU A 50 11.80 -14.43 15.82
C GLU A 50 12.97 -13.47 16.01
N GLU A 51 13.81 -13.35 14.97
CA GLU A 51 14.90 -12.38 14.96
C GLU A 51 14.34 -10.98 15.27
N TYR A 52 14.84 -10.40 16.36
CA TYR A 52 14.48 -9.06 16.75
C TYR A 52 15.00 -8.10 15.68
N ASP A 53 14.09 -7.43 14.96
CA ASP A 53 14.46 -6.43 13.97
C ASP A 53 15.12 -5.23 14.70
N PRO A 54 16.43 -4.97 14.49
CA PRO A 54 17.14 -3.92 15.19
C PRO A 54 16.77 -2.52 14.68
N ARG A 55 16.03 -2.41 13.57
CA ARG A 55 15.63 -1.12 13.00
C ARG A 55 14.72 -0.36 13.94
N SER A 56 14.93 0.95 13.97
CA SER A 56 14.09 1.83 14.76
C SER A 56 12.65 1.86 14.23
N LEU A 57 11.70 2.23 15.08
CA LEU A 57 10.30 2.40 14.66
C LEU A 57 10.19 3.44 13.51
N PHE A 58 11.05 4.47 13.52
CA PHE A 58 11.11 5.49 12.48
C PHE A 58 11.45 4.88 11.12
N GLU A 59 12.52 4.09 11.03
CA GLU A 59 12.95 3.44 9.78
C GLU A 59 11.85 2.55 9.20
N ARG A 60 11.16 1.77 10.05
CA ARG A 60 10.04 0.92 9.61
C ARG A 60 8.86 1.73 9.06
N LEU A 61 8.53 2.84 9.71
CA LEU A 61 7.44 3.71 9.28
C LEU A 61 7.80 4.47 8.01
N GLU A 62 9.05 4.91 7.89
CA GLU A 62 9.56 5.60 6.71
C GLU A 62 9.56 4.68 5.49
N GLU A 63 10.00 3.43 5.63
CA GLU A 63 9.90 2.42 4.57
C GLU A 63 8.45 2.21 4.11
N GLN A 64 7.50 2.08 5.06
CA GLN A 64 6.09 1.95 4.72
C GLN A 64 5.53 3.18 3.99
N ARG A 65 5.96 4.38 4.40
CA ARG A 65 5.57 5.64 3.76
C ARG A 65 6.12 5.72 2.34
N LEU A 66 7.42 5.43 2.17
CA LEU A 66 8.09 5.43 0.88
C LEU A 66 7.49 4.40 -0.07
N LYS A 67 7.17 3.20 0.43
CA LYS A 67 6.49 2.16 -0.37
C LYS A 67 5.14 2.63 -0.88
N LYS A 68 4.29 3.17 0.01
CA LYS A 68 2.98 3.72 -0.40
C LYS A 68 3.12 4.85 -1.42
N GLN A 69 4.13 5.71 -1.25
CA GLN A 69 4.41 6.79 -2.18
C GLN A 69 4.83 6.26 -3.56
N ALA A 70 5.71 5.26 -3.60
CA ALA A 70 6.14 4.60 -4.83
C ALA A 70 4.96 3.91 -5.54
N ASP A 71 4.14 3.15 -4.80
CA ASP A 71 2.95 2.49 -5.34
C ASP A 71 1.97 3.52 -5.95
N TYR A 72 1.79 4.66 -5.28
CA TYR A 72 0.96 5.77 -5.77
C TYR A 72 1.55 6.39 -7.04
N GLU A 73 2.85 6.66 -7.05
CA GLU A 73 3.55 7.23 -8.20
C GLU A 73 3.48 6.30 -9.41
N GLU A 74 3.68 4.99 -9.23
CA GLU A 74 3.55 4.01 -10.31
C GLU A 74 2.13 3.94 -10.88
N ALA A 75 1.12 3.89 -10.01
CA ALA A 75 -0.28 3.87 -10.42
C ALA A 75 -0.70 5.15 -11.16
N HIS A 76 -0.22 6.31 -10.69
CA HIS A 76 -0.53 7.60 -11.29
C HIS A 76 0.37 7.95 -12.49
N LYS A 77 1.54 7.31 -12.64
CA LYS A 77 2.44 7.54 -13.77
C LYS A 77 1.79 7.20 -15.11
N LEU A 78 1.11 6.04 -15.20
CA LEU A 78 0.37 5.67 -16.42
C LEU A 78 -0.81 6.60 -16.67
N LYS A 79 -1.53 7.00 -15.62
CA LYS A 79 -2.63 7.96 -15.71
C LYS A 79 -2.18 9.32 -16.23
N ASN A 80 -1.01 9.79 -15.83
CA ASN A 80 -0.46 11.08 -16.27
C ASN A 80 0.07 11.03 -17.72
N MET A 81 0.51 9.86 -18.20
CA MET A 81 0.95 9.69 -19.59
C MET A 81 -0.22 9.60 -20.58
N ILE A 82 -1.38 9.12 -20.14
CA ILE A 82 -2.61 9.08 -20.93
C ILE A 82 -3.45 10.30 -20.56
N ARG A 83 -2.97 11.50 -20.92
CA ARG A 83 -3.79 12.72 -20.84
C ARG A 83 -4.65 12.82 -22.11
N GLY A 84 -5.96 12.94 -21.94
CA GLY A 84 -6.85 13.30 -23.05
C GLY A 84 -6.57 14.72 -23.54
N LEU A 85 -6.86 15.01 -24.80
CA LEU A 85 -6.89 16.39 -25.31
C LEU A 85 -7.92 17.18 -24.49
N ASP A 86 -7.56 18.38 -24.06
CA ASP A 86 -8.52 19.29 -23.44
C ASP A 86 -9.43 19.97 -24.48
N ASP A 87 -10.55 20.57 -24.04
CA ASP A 87 -11.56 21.14 -24.94
C ASP A 87 -10.98 22.25 -25.84
N ASP A 88 -9.99 22.99 -25.34
CA ASP A 88 -9.28 24.03 -26.10
C ASP A 88 -8.37 23.41 -27.17
N GLU A 89 -7.66 22.32 -26.85
CA GLU A 89 -6.84 21.55 -27.78
C GLU A 89 -7.67 20.91 -28.89
N VAL A 90 -8.87 20.38 -28.58
CA VAL A 90 -9.80 19.84 -29.57
C VAL A 90 -10.27 20.95 -30.52
N THR A 91 -10.70 22.09 -29.97
CA THR A 91 -11.15 23.25 -30.76
C THR A 91 -10.04 23.76 -31.68
N PHE A 92 -8.79 23.77 -31.20
CA PHE A 92 -7.63 24.14 -32.02
C PHE A 92 -7.40 23.18 -33.18
N LEU A 93 -7.50 21.86 -32.95
CA LEU A 93 -7.35 20.87 -34.01
C LEU A 93 -8.45 21.00 -35.07
N GLU A 94 -9.69 21.25 -34.67
CA GLU A 94 -10.80 21.51 -35.60
C GLU A 94 -10.53 22.75 -36.47
N PHE A 95 -10.06 23.85 -35.86
CA PHE A 95 -9.72 25.07 -36.59
C PHE A 95 -8.58 24.85 -37.59
N VAL A 96 -7.55 24.10 -37.20
CA VAL A 96 -6.41 23.76 -38.07
C VAL A 96 -6.87 22.88 -39.23
N ASP A 97 -7.73 21.90 -38.99
CA ASP A 97 -8.25 21.01 -40.02
C ASP A 97 -9.17 21.76 -41.01
N MET A 98 -10.05 22.64 -40.53
CA MET A 98 -10.83 23.53 -41.39
C MET A 98 -9.93 24.36 -42.30
N ARG A 99 -8.88 24.97 -41.73
CA ARG A 99 -7.95 25.82 -42.49
C ARG A 99 -7.14 25.02 -43.51
N LYS A 100 -6.77 23.76 -43.22
CA LYS A 100 -6.08 22.88 -44.17
C LYS A 100 -7.00 22.48 -45.32
N GLN A 101 -8.28 22.23 -45.06
CA GLN A 101 -9.27 21.91 -46.09
C GLN A 101 -9.56 23.09 -47.03
N GLU A 102 -9.43 24.33 -46.55
CA GLU A 102 -9.58 25.54 -47.39
C GLU A 102 -8.36 25.82 -48.28
N ILE A 103 -7.18 25.26 -47.96
CA ILE A 103 -5.91 25.52 -48.65
C ILE A 103 -5.60 24.43 -49.72
N VAL A 104 -6.39 23.34 -49.76
CA VAL A 104 -6.33 22.27 -50.77
C VAL A 104 -7.45 22.48 -51.80
#